data_AF-A0A127T442-F1
#
_entry.id   AF-A0A127T442-F1
#
_cell.length_a   1.000
_cell.length_b   1.000
_cell.length_c   1.000
_cell.angle_alpha   90.00
_cell.angle_beta   90.00
_cell.angle_gamma   90.00
#
_symmetry.space_group_name_H-M   'P 1'
#
loop_
_entity.id
_entity.type
_entity.pdbx_description
1 polymer ?
#
loop_
_entity_poly.entity_id
_entity_poly.type
_entity_poly.pdbx_seq_one_letter_code
_entity_poly.pdbx_strand_id
1 'polypeptide(L)'
;MYKLVFLLLMLTNLTSFAQNNETFESMEQSFNDLSIDHFTYKVSYIEEKKTLYFEVKENGITINTYKLLKRDIHPKGIFLIENDNRYSIRILSLNNGHVFIKENFGTKYRHSNTTNFVDIGSWDKKHKTNLTKFLSDFEQFLNDKVSSETEEDDEIIIITNEKN
;
A
#
# COMPACT_ATOMS: atom_id res chain seq x y z
N MET A 1 25.05 -32.01 8.16
CA MET A 1 23.95 -31.14 8.64
C MET A 1 23.76 -29.88 7.78
N TYR A 2 24.80 -29.30 7.18
CA TYR A 2 24.68 -28.10 6.32
C TYR A 2 23.81 -28.24 5.05
N LYS A 3 23.68 -29.44 4.46
CA LYS A 3 22.85 -29.66 3.25
C LYS A 3 21.35 -29.46 3.50
N LEU A 4 20.87 -29.71 4.72
CA LEU A 4 19.46 -29.53 5.11
C LEU A 4 19.11 -28.05 5.34
N VAL A 5 20.04 -27.30 5.93
CA VAL A 5 19.89 -25.85 6.16
C VAL A 5 19.84 -25.07 4.83
N PHE A 6 20.68 -25.45 3.86
CA PHE A 6 20.69 -24.83 2.53
C PHE A 6 19.38 -25.09 1.75
N LEU A 7 18.80 -26.28 1.89
CA LEU A 7 17.51 -26.61 1.28
C LEU A 7 16.37 -25.80 1.94
N LEU A 8 16.39 -25.66 3.26
CA LEU A 8 15.40 -24.89 4.02
C LEU A 8 15.43 -23.38 3.67
N LEU A 9 16.64 -22.83 3.50
CA LEU A 9 16.84 -21.45 3.03
C LEU A 9 16.33 -21.25 1.59
N MET A 10 16.50 -22.23 0.70
CA MET A 10 15.95 -22.11 -0.66
C MET A 10 14.42 -22.16 -0.68
N LEU A 11 13.80 -23.00 0.15
CA LEU A 11 12.33 -23.13 0.27
C LEU A 11 11.65 -21.86 0.85
N THR A 12 12.29 -21.20 1.82
CA THR A 12 11.78 -19.94 2.40
C THR A 12 11.83 -18.78 1.40
N ASN A 13 12.86 -18.72 0.56
CA ASN A 13 12.95 -17.70 -0.49
C ASN A 13 11.92 -17.90 -1.61
N LEU A 14 11.65 -19.16 -2.01
CA LEU A 14 10.65 -19.47 -3.05
C LEU A 14 9.21 -19.17 -2.60
N THR A 15 8.89 -19.47 -1.34
CA THR A 15 7.56 -19.20 -0.76
C THR A 15 7.33 -17.71 -0.55
N SER A 16 8.34 -16.97 -0.08
CA SER A 16 8.28 -15.51 0.05
C SER A 16 8.10 -14.81 -1.31
N PHE A 17 8.71 -15.34 -2.37
CA PHE A 17 8.56 -14.78 -3.72
C PHE A 17 7.15 -15.02 -4.30
N ALA A 18 6.60 -16.22 -4.12
CA ALA A 18 5.23 -16.52 -4.56
C ALA A 18 4.19 -15.71 -3.78
N GLN A 19 4.34 -15.61 -2.46
CA GLN A 19 3.40 -14.88 -1.61
C GLN A 19 3.37 -13.37 -1.91
N ASN A 20 4.52 -12.73 -2.16
CA ASN A 20 4.56 -11.31 -2.53
C ASN A 20 3.86 -11.01 -3.86
N ASN A 21 3.88 -11.96 -4.80
CA ASN A 21 3.19 -11.79 -6.06
C ASN A 21 1.67 -11.91 -5.90
N GLU A 22 1.20 -12.88 -5.10
CA GLU A 22 -0.23 -13.11 -4.85
C GLU A 22 -0.91 -11.94 -4.12
N THR A 23 -0.26 -11.34 -3.13
CA THR A 23 -0.87 -10.22 -2.37
C THR A 23 -0.93 -8.93 -3.17
N PHE A 24 0.09 -8.65 -4.01
CA PHE A 24 0.04 -7.55 -4.96
C PHE A 24 -1.07 -7.78 -6.00
N GLU A 25 -1.18 -8.96 -6.58
CA GLU A 25 -2.23 -9.29 -7.56
C GLU A 25 -3.64 -9.10 -6.98
N SER A 26 -3.88 -9.54 -5.73
CA SER A 26 -5.17 -9.32 -5.05
C SER A 26 -5.48 -7.83 -4.85
N MET A 27 -4.49 -7.06 -4.38
CA MET A 27 -4.59 -5.62 -4.20
C MET A 27 -4.79 -4.88 -5.53
N GLU A 28 -4.11 -5.29 -6.58
CA GLU A 28 -4.26 -4.73 -7.92
C GLU A 28 -5.67 -4.96 -8.45
N GLN A 29 -6.15 -6.20 -8.38
CA GLN A 29 -7.49 -6.55 -8.83
C GLN A 29 -8.56 -5.76 -8.06
N SER A 30 -8.47 -5.71 -6.72
CA SER A 30 -9.47 -4.99 -5.93
C SER A 30 -9.45 -3.49 -6.15
N PHE A 31 -8.30 -2.89 -6.47
CA PHE A 31 -8.24 -1.48 -6.86
C PHE A 31 -8.82 -1.23 -8.25
N ASN A 32 -8.53 -2.11 -9.21
CA ASN A 32 -9.05 -2.03 -10.57
C ASN A 32 -10.59 -2.14 -10.59
N ASP A 33 -11.15 -2.99 -9.73
CA ASP A 33 -12.60 -3.19 -9.54
C ASP A 33 -13.32 -1.96 -8.96
N LEU A 34 -12.60 -0.93 -8.53
CA LEU A 34 -13.16 0.37 -8.13
C LEU A 34 -13.50 1.28 -9.32
N SER A 35 -13.16 0.87 -10.54
CA SER A 35 -13.50 1.59 -11.78
C SER A 35 -15.00 1.71 -11.96
N ILE A 36 -15.46 2.92 -12.29
CA ILE A 36 -16.88 3.27 -12.39
C ILE A 36 -17.09 4.25 -13.54
N ASP A 37 -18.12 3.99 -14.35
CA ASP A 37 -18.54 4.84 -15.46
C ASP A 37 -17.36 5.17 -16.41
N HIS A 38 -16.97 6.45 -16.45
CA HIS A 38 -15.85 6.95 -17.24
C HIS A 38 -14.51 6.97 -16.48
N PHE A 39 -14.50 6.64 -15.19
CA PHE A 39 -13.30 6.57 -14.37
C PHE A 39 -12.69 5.18 -14.37
N THR A 40 -11.40 5.11 -14.71
CA THR A 40 -10.60 3.89 -14.59
C THR A 40 -9.52 4.11 -13.53
N TYR A 41 -9.43 3.18 -12.58
CA TYR A 41 -8.39 3.15 -11.56
C TYR A 41 -7.43 2.00 -11.85
N LYS A 42 -6.13 2.28 -11.80
CA LYS A 42 -5.08 1.27 -11.96
C LYS A 42 -3.99 1.46 -10.93
N VAL A 43 -3.43 0.36 -10.45
CA VAL A 43 -2.24 0.38 -9.61
C VAL A 43 -1.19 -0.54 -10.22
N SER A 44 0.06 -0.10 -10.21
CA SER A 44 1.20 -0.93 -10.61
C SER A 44 2.30 -0.84 -9.56
N TYR A 45 3.07 -1.92 -9.42
CA TYR A 45 4.17 -1.98 -8.47
C TYR A 45 5.47 -2.32 -9.19
N ILE A 46 6.47 -1.45 -9.02
CA ILE A 46 7.83 -1.68 -9.52
C ILE A 46 8.65 -2.21 -8.35
N GLU A 47 8.77 -3.53 -8.23
CA GLU A 47 9.44 -4.24 -7.12
C GLU A 47 10.86 -3.73 -6.88
N GLU A 48 11.68 -3.62 -7.94
CA GLU A 48 13.08 -3.16 -7.84
C GLU A 48 13.20 -1.79 -7.16
N LYS A 49 12.22 -0.91 -7.41
CA LYS A 49 12.15 0.44 -6.84
C LYS A 49 11.26 0.51 -5.59
N LYS A 50 10.65 -0.60 -5.19
CA LYS A 50 9.61 -0.68 -4.15
C LYS A 50 8.58 0.45 -4.27
N THR A 51 8.16 0.75 -5.50
CA THR A 51 7.33 1.93 -5.80
C THR A 51 5.97 1.52 -6.33
N LEU A 52 4.91 2.01 -5.70
CA LEU A 52 3.54 1.95 -6.18
C LEU A 52 3.22 3.17 -7.05
N TYR A 53 2.52 2.91 -8.15
CA TYR A 53 1.98 3.93 -9.05
C TYR A 53 0.48 3.73 -9.18
N PHE A 54 -0.29 4.66 -8.63
CA PHE A 54 -1.72 4.73 -8.85
C PHE A 54 -2.00 5.68 -10.00
N GLU A 55 -2.81 5.23 -10.95
CA GLU A 55 -3.24 6.00 -12.11
C GLU A 55 -4.77 6.11 -12.10
N VAL A 56 -5.26 7.33 -12.29
CA VAL A 56 -6.69 7.61 -12.46
C VAL A 56 -6.90 8.19 -13.84
N LYS A 57 -7.76 7.54 -14.63
CA LYS A 57 -8.18 8.01 -15.95
C LYS A 57 -9.63 8.42 -15.96
N GLU A 58 -9.95 9.44 -16.73
CA GLU A 58 -11.30 9.86 -17.09
C GLU A 58 -11.43 9.75 -18.61
N ASN A 59 -12.41 8.98 -19.09
CA ASN A 59 -12.62 8.72 -20.52
C ASN A 59 -11.35 8.25 -21.25
N GLY A 60 -10.53 7.43 -20.56
CA GLY A 60 -9.26 6.92 -21.08
C GLY A 60 -8.07 7.90 -21.01
N ILE A 61 -8.28 9.13 -20.57
CA ILE A 61 -7.24 10.15 -20.40
C ILE A 61 -6.77 10.15 -18.94
N THR A 62 -5.47 10.02 -18.71
CA THR A 62 -4.90 10.12 -17.35
C THR A 62 -5.10 11.53 -16.80
N ILE A 63 -5.78 11.63 -15.65
CA ILE A 63 -6.05 12.90 -14.94
C ILE A 63 -5.23 13.04 -13.67
N ASN A 64 -4.91 11.92 -13.01
CA ASN A 64 -4.06 11.91 -11.82
C ASN A 64 -3.11 10.72 -11.84
N THR A 65 -1.89 10.94 -11.35
CA THR A 65 -0.98 9.87 -10.94
C THR A 65 -0.46 10.12 -9.54
N TYR A 66 -0.28 9.05 -8.78
CA TYR A 66 0.30 9.08 -7.45
C TYR A 66 1.43 8.08 -7.39
N LYS A 67 2.63 8.55 -7.02
CA LYS A 67 3.81 7.72 -6.85
C LYS A 67 4.20 7.66 -5.38
N LEU A 68 4.21 6.46 -4.83
CA LEU A 68 4.48 6.21 -3.41
C LEU A 68 5.57 5.13 -3.28
N LEU A 69 6.52 5.34 -2.39
CA LEU A 69 7.48 4.31 -2.00
C LEU A 69 6.86 3.46 -0.89
N LYS A 70 6.82 2.13 -1.05
CA LYS A 70 6.19 1.19 -0.10
C LYS A 70 6.72 1.39 1.33
N ARG A 71 8.03 1.59 1.49
CA ARG A 71 8.69 1.82 2.79
C ARG A 71 8.27 3.12 3.49
N ASP A 72 7.79 4.09 2.72
CA ASP A 72 7.43 5.42 3.20
C ASP A 72 5.92 5.53 3.43
N ILE A 73 5.17 4.44 3.27
CA ILE A 73 3.74 4.37 3.61
C ILE A 73 3.63 3.95 5.08
N HIS A 74 2.79 4.66 5.84
CA HIS A 74 2.52 4.27 7.21
C HIS A 74 1.77 2.90 7.22
N PRO A 75 2.14 1.91 8.05
CA PRO A 75 1.54 0.56 8.03
C PRO A 75 0.02 0.52 8.22
N LYS A 76 -0.52 1.45 9.03
CA LYS A 76 -1.98 1.69 9.20
C LYS A 76 -2.45 2.97 8.51
N GLY A 77 -1.66 3.43 7.55
CA GLY A 77 -1.79 4.74 6.91
C GLY A 77 -2.84 4.80 5.82
N ILE A 78 -3.53 3.71 5.53
CA ILE A 78 -4.58 3.66 4.53
C ILE A 78 -5.95 3.56 5.19
N PHE A 79 -6.89 4.41 4.81
CA PHE A 79 -8.24 4.39 5.36
C PHE A 79 -9.24 5.13 4.47
N LEU A 80 -10.52 4.88 4.74
CA LEU A 80 -11.62 5.56 4.08
C LEU A 80 -11.91 6.90 4.75
N ILE A 81 -12.09 7.92 3.91
CA ILE A 81 -12.62 9.23 4.32
C ILE A 81 -13.99 9.42 3.67
N GLU A 82 -14.98 9.78 4.49
CA GLU A 82 -16.31 10.15 4.03
C GLU A 82 -16.44 11.68 4.02
N ASN A 83 -16.66 12.26 2.84
CA ASN A 83 -16.95 13.68 2.64
C ASN A 83 -18.22 13.79 1.78
N ASP A 84 -19.23 14.54 2.23
CA ASP A 84 -20.45 14.82 1.47
C ASP A 84 -21.11 13.56 0.85
N ASN A 85 -21.23 12.50 1.65
CA ASN A 85 -21.74 11.17 1.25
C ASN A 85 -20.92 10.43 0.19
N ARG A 86 -19.71 10.89 -0.11
CA ARG A 86 -18.76 10.20 -0.99
C ARG A 86 -17.57 9.71 -0.19
N TYR A 87 -17.03 8.58 -0.59
CA TYR A 87 -15.85 7.97 -0.02
C TYR A 87 -14.62 8.26 -0.88
N SER A 88 -13.50 8.50 -0.22
CA SER A 88 -12.18 8.54 -0.84
C SER A 88 -11.22 7.66 -0.04
N ILE A 89 -10.18 7.17 -0.68
CA ILE A 89 -9.10 6.45 0.00
C ILE A 89 -8.02 7.47 0.31
N ARG A 90 -7.65 7.58 1.59
CA ARG A 90 -6.46 8.33 2.00
C ARG A 90 -5.31 7.38 2.28
N ILE A 91 -4.12 7.69 1.77
CA ILE A 91 -2.86 7.03 2.11
C ILE A 91 -1.92 8.07 2.74
N LEU A 92 -1.41 7.79 3.94
CA LEU A 92 -0.50 8.64 4.70
C LEU A 92 0.95 8.20 4.56
N SER A 93 1.85 9.17 4.48
CA SER A 93 3.28 8.93 4.56
C SER A 93 3.71 8.64 6.00
N LEU A 94 4.75 7.83 6.11
CA LEU A 94 5.44 7.58 7.35
C LEU A 94 6.02 8.90 7.87
N ASN A 95 5.85 9.14 9.17
CA ASN A 95 6.33 10.36 9.85
C ASN A 95 5.85 11.68 9.21
N ASN A 96 4.72 11.67 8.49
CA ASN A 96 4.14 12.86 7.86
C ASN A 96 5.10 13.57 6.87
N GLY A 97 6.07 12.85 6.30
CA GLY A 97 7.06 13.41 5.37
C GLY A 97 6.47 13.69 3.97
N HIS A 98 6.93 14.75 3.30
CA HIS A 98 6.54 15.10 1.93
C HIS A 98 7.27 14.24 0.89
N VAL A 99 6.98 12.94 0.88
CA VAL A 99 7.73 11.93 0.10
C VAL A 99 6.90 11.31 -1.03
N PHE A 100 5.58 11.46 -0.99
CA PHE A 100 4.73 11.03 -2.10
C PHE A 100 4.72 12.09 -3.17
N ILE A 101 4.56 11.67 -4.43
CA ILE A 101 4.42 12.59 -5.56
C ILE A 101 2.99 12.46 -6.07
N LYS A 102 2.29 13.60 -6.13
CA LYS A 102 0.98 13.73 -6.77
C LYS A 102 1.15 14.52 -8.05
N GLU A 103 0.64 13.98 -9.14
CA GLU A 103 0.64 14.65 -10.43
C GLU A 103 -0.79 14.79 -10.94
N ASN A 104 -1.17 16.01 -11.32
CA ASN A 104 -2.45 16.30 -11.92
C ASN A 104 -2.20 16.70 -13.39
N PHE A 105 -2.96 16.08 -14.29
CA PHE A 105 -2.88 16.32 -15.73
C PHE A 105 -4.07 17.18 -16.12
N GLY A 106 -3.86 18.49 -16.19
CA GLY A 106 -4.83 19.44 -16.74
C GLY A 106 -4.80 19.42 -18.27
N THR A 107 -5.74 20.14 -18.89
CA THR A 107 -5.90 20.17 -20.37
C THR A 107 -4.65 20.63 -21.15
N LYS A 108 -3.73 21.36 -20.50
CA LYS A 108 -2.50 21.89 -21.15
C LYS A 108 -1.22 21.74 -20.33
N TYR A 109 -1.31 21.37 -19.06
CA TYR A 109 -0.18 21.39 -18.13
C TYR A 109 -0.23 20.19 -17.19
N ARG A 110 0.95 19.66 -16.88
CA ARG A 110 1.18 18.67 -15.82
C ARG A 110 1.72 19.40 -14.61
N HIS A 111 1.00 19.32 -13.49
CA HIS A 111 1.47 19.83 -12.20
C HIS A 111 1.90 18.67 -11.32
N SER A 112 3.14 18.66 -10.87
CA SER A 112 3.72 17.62 -10.02
C SER A 112 4.23 18.25 -8.73
N ASN A 113 3.74 17.78 -7.59
CA ASN A 113 4.11 18.28 -6.26
C ASN A 113 4.33 17.12 -5.29
N THR A 114 5.19 17.33 -4.29
CA THR A 114 5.34 16.39 -3.19
C THR A 114 4.26 16.61 -2.11
N THR A 115 3.85 15.53 -1.45
CA THR A 115 2.78 15.55 -0.44
C THR A 115 3.06 14.50 0.64
N ASN A 116 2.50 14.73 1.83
CA ASN A 116 2.50 13.82 2.97
C ASN A 116 1.32 12.84 2.96
N PHE A 117 0.29 13.11 2.16
CA PHE A 117 -0.80 12.16 1.94
C PHE A 117 -1.34 12.27 0.53
N VAL A 118 -2.01 11.22 0.08
CA VAL A 118 -2.77 11.22 -1.17
C VAL A 118 -4.20 10.81 -0.89
N ASP A 119 -5.13 11.53 -1.50
CA ASP A 119 -6.55 11.17 -1.54
C ASP A 119 -6.88 10.73 -2.96
N ILE A 120 -7.39 9.52 -3.08
CA ILE A 120 -7.70 8.89 -4.36
C ILE A 120 -9.20 8.67 -4.45
N GLY A 121 -9.75 9.06 -5.60
CA GLY A 121 -11.13 8.80 -5.99
C GLY A 121 -12.19 9.57 -5.21
N SER A 122 -13.44 9.28 -5.58
CA SER A 122 -14.64 9.88 -4.99
C SER A 122 -15.81 8.98 -5.33
N TRP A 123 -16.08 7.98 -4.50
CA TRP A 123 -17.07 6.93 -4.77
C TRP A 123 -18.33 7.11 -3.94
N ASP A 124 -19.48 6.76 -4.52
CA ASP A 124 -20.73 6.75 -3.77
C ASP A 124 -20.77 5.65 -2.70
N LYS A 125 -21.68 5.77 -1.72
CA LYS A 125 -21.85 4.82 -0.61
C LYS A 125 -22.01 3.36 -1.03
N LYS A 126 -22.58 3.09 -2.21
CA LYS A 126 -22.77 1.73 -2.76
C LYS A 126 -21.45 0.97 -2.95
N HIS A 127 -20.31 1.66 -3.07
CA HIS A 127 -19.00 1.04 -3.27
C HIS A 127 -18.26 0.71 -1.97
N LYS A 128 -18.85 1.00 -0.80
CA LYS A 128 -18.18 0.81 0.50
C LYS A 128 -17.61 -0.59 0.69
N THR A 129 -18.32 -1.63 0.23
CA THR A 129 -17.84 -3.02 0.32
C THR A 129 -16.56 -3.23 -0.49
N ASN A 130 -16.54 -2.82 -1.76
CA ASN A 130 -15.36 -2.96 -2.63
C ASN A 130 -14.18 -2.14 -2.10
N LEU A 131 -14.46 -0.92 -1.60
CA LEU A 131 -13.44 -0.09 -0.97
C LEU A 131 -12.84 -0.74 0.27
N THR A 132 -13.67 -1.37 1.11
CA THR A 132 -13.20 -2.08 2.30
C THR A 132 -12.36 -3.30 1.92
N LYS A 133 -12.75 -4.03 0.87
CA LYS A 133 -11.93 -5.11 0.30
C LYS A 133 -10.56 -4.60 -0.11
N PHE A 134 -10.52 -3.51 -0.89
CA PHE A 134 -9.25 -2.92 -1.31
C PHE A 134 -8.38 -2.50 -0.12
N LEU A 135 -8.95 -1.86 0.91
CA LEU A 135 -8.20 -1.53 2.13
C LEU A 135 -7.55 -2.76 2.76
N SER A 136 -8.31 -3.85 2.90
CA SER A 136 -7.81 -5.11 3.46
C SER A 136 -6.69 -5.72 2.61
N ASP A 137 -6.86 -5.78 1.29
CA ASP A 137 -5.85 -6.31 0.38
C ASP A 137 -4.57 -5.44 0.39
N PHE A 138 -4.73 -4.11 0.50
CA PHE A 138 -3.62 -3.18 0.60
C PHE A 138 -2.84 -3.34 1.91
N GLU A 139 -3.55 -3.49 3.03
CA GLU A 139 -2.92 -3.74 4.33
C GLU A 139 -2.13 -5.06 4.33
N GLN A 140 -2.67 -6.12 3.72
CA GLN A 140 -1.94 -7.39 3.55
C GLN A 140 -0.67 -7.18 2.73
N PHE A 141 -0.78 -6.53 1.57
CA PHE A 141 0.37 -6.21 0.72
C PHE A 141 1.45 -5.41 1.47
N LEU A 142 1.08 -4.46 2.34
CA LEU A 142 2.06 -3.72 3.14
C LEU A 142 2.76 -4.61 4.18
N ASN A 143 2.02 -5.53 4.80
CA ASN A 143 2.47 -6.33 5.94
C ASN A 143 3.27 -7.58 5.56
N ASP A 144 3.34 -7.96 4.29
CA ASP A 144 4.10 -9.15 3.82
C ASP A 144 5.62 -9.10 4.08
N LYS A 145 6.12 -8.02 4.68
CA LYS A 145 7.52 -7.91 5.18
C LYS A 145 7.70 -8.08 6.68
N VAL A 146 6.63 -8.17 7.48
CA VAL A 146 6.77 -8.28 8.94
C VAL A 146 7.18 -9.70 9.38
N SER A 147 7.13 -10.69 8.49
CA SER A 147 7.47 -12.08 8.85
C SER A 147 8.94 -12.47 8.62
N SER A 148 9.80 -11.60 8.11
CA SER A 148 11.20 -11.96 7.79
C SER A 148 12.29 -11.05 8.37
N GLU A 149 11.93 -9.97 9.07
CA GLU A 149 12.90 -9.10 9.75
C GLU A 149 12.33 -8.62 11.10
N THR A 150 12.26 -9.54 12.07
CA THR A 150 12.48 -9.22 13.49
C THR A 150 13.02 -10.48 14.17
N GLU A 151 14.34 -10.54 14.23
CA GLU A 151 15.10 -11.37 15.16
C GLU A 151 14.98 -10.78 16.59
N GLU A 152 15.40 -11.63 17.53
CA GLU A 152 15.93 -11.34 18.86
C GLU A 152 15.00 -11.54 20.06
N ASP A 153 15.51 -12.43 20.93
CA ASP A 153 14.99 -12.91 22.19
C ASP A 153 14.23 -11.86 22.99
N ASP A 154 12.99 -12.18 23.37
CA ASP A 154 12.36 -11.62 24.55
C ASP A 154 13.18 -12.02 25.78
N GLU A 155 14.29 -11.31 26.05
CA GLU A 155 14.86 -11.28 27.39
C GLU A 155 13.79 -10.68 28.32
N ILE A 156 13.19 -11.55 29.12
CA ILE A 156 12.30 -11.20 30.21
C ILE A 156 13.08 -10.34 31.20
N ILE A 157 12.91 -9.02 31.15
CA ILE A 157 13.38 -8.14 32.22
C ILE A 157 12.45 -8.32 33.42
N ILE A 158 12.84 -9.20 34.35
CA ILE A 158 12.25 -9.28 35.68
C ILE A 158 12.81 -8.12 36.51
N ILE A 159 12.00 -7.08 36.71
CA ILE A 159 12.32 -6.03 37.70
C ILE A 159 11.88 -6.53 39.07
N THR A 160 12.82 -7.06 39.85
CA THR A 160 12.64 -7.29 41.30
C THR A 160 12.89 -5.99 42.06
N ASN A 161 11.85 -5.47 42.72
CA ASN A 161 12.02 -4.43 43.74
C ASN A 161 12.49 -5.07 45.06
N GLU A 162 13.81 -5.09 45.26
CA GLU A 162 14.46 -5.05 46.58
C GLU A 162 15.06 -3.63 46.71
N LYS A 163 15.03 -2.87 47.82
CA LYS A 163 14.66 -3.03 49.23
C LYS A 163 14.56 -1.61 49.82
N ASN A 164 13.67 -1.39 50.79
CA ASN A 164 14.04 -1.04 52.18
C ASN A 164 12.79 -1.00 53.05
#